data_AF-A0A923LWX8-F1
#
_entry.id   AF-A0A923LWX8-F1
#
_cell.length_a   1.000
_cell.length_b   1.000
_cell.length_c   1.000
_cell.angle_alpha   90.00
_cell.angle_beta   90.00
_cell.angle_gamma   90.00
#
_symmetry.space_group_name_H-M   'P 1'
#
loop_
_entity.id
_entity.type
_entity.pdbx_description
1 polymer ?
#
loop_
_entity_poly.entity_id
_entity_poly.type
_entity_poly.pdbx_seq_one_letter_code
_entity_poly.pdbx_strand_id
1 'polypeptide(L)'
;RIRGQFQPLYDPAQEPLSEGVLGLDQFVAQTAGYHLYGAQLAAAEALRRRLQTARFGLLIAECGSGKSKVGSLALQAYFLQKHRKCLHIVLCPSHMTGKWVRELEEAIPNARAAIVRTPADMDALYAGYARGGRTVFAVLSRESARDGYMRRPAARWDARRQGFTCPDCGSVIQMEFMDCGKRTLTDATPEYFRTETRANRKCEGCGAVLWTATTAEEQSEWVRISHLGYVHRRFAYLARDACKTAAAKKQLAALLREPDRFMAARGACRRFPLSTYIKNRYRGKI
;
A
#
# COMPACT_ATOMS: atom_id res chain seq x y z
N ARG A 1 19.37 -18.73 -33.30
CA ARG A 1 18.08 -18.61 -34.02
C ARG A 1 17.20 -17.44 -33.53
N ILE A 2 17.25 -17.01 -32.25
CA ILE A 2 16.45 -15.86 -31.74
C ILE A 2 17.00 -14.48 -32.15
N ARG A 3 18.32 -14.34 -32.37
CA ARG A 3 19.00 -13.05 -32.66
C ARG A 3 18.49 -12.27 -33.88
N GLY A 4 17.75 -12.90 -34.81
CA GLY A 4 17.19 -12.24 -35.99
C GLY A 4 15.68 -11.98 -35.95
N GLN A 5 14.97 -12.43 -34.90
CA GLN A 5 13.51 -12.30 -34.80
C GLN A 5 13.07 -11.08 -33.98
N PHE A 6 13.97 -10.50 -33.20
CA PHE A 6 13.70 -9.34 -32.38
C PHE A 6 14.83 -8.33 -32.57
N GLN A 7 14.49 -7.16 -33.09
CA GLN A 7 15.40 -6.02 -33.13
C GLN A 7 15.36 -5.35 -31.75
N PRO A 8 16.48 -5.30 -31.00
CA PRO A 8 16.51 -4.63 -29.71
C PRO A 8 16.28 -3.12 -29.91
N LEU A 9 15.64 -2.48 -28.92
CA LEU A 9 15.43 -1.02 -28.91
C LEU A 9 16.76 -0.24 -28.78
N TYR A 10 17.78 -0.91 -28.24
CA TYR A 10 19.10 -0.35 -27.99
C TYR A 10 20.13 -1.48 -27.99
N ASP A 11 21.19 -1.32 -28.78
CA ASP A 11 22.37 -2.18 -28.76
C ASP A 11 23.58 -1.43 -28.16
N PRO A 12 24.01 -1.76 -26.92
CA PRO A 12 25.12 -1.08 -26.27
C PRO A 12 26.48 -1.29 -26.94
N ALA A 13 26.62 -2.25 -27.86
CA ALA A 13 27.85 -2.44 -28.62
C ALA A 13 27.94 -1.53 -29.85
N GLN A 14 26.82 -1.03 -30.35
CA GLN A 14 26.74 -0.26 -31.59
C GLN A 14 26.29 1.19 -31.38
N GLU A 15 25.53 1.45 -30.32
CA GLU A 15 24.90 2.74 -30.10
C GLU A 15 25.43 3.41 -28.82
N PRO A 16 25.73 4.72 -28.86
CA PRO A 16 26.27 5.41 -27.70
C PRO A 16 25.20 5.66 -26.63
N LEU A 17 25.67 5.85 -25.39
CA LEU A 17 24.88 6.37 -24.29
C LEU A 17 24.52 7.84 -24.52
N SER A 18 23.37 8.27 -24.03
CA SER A 18 22.98 9.68 -24.10
C SER A 18 23.76 10.57 -23.12
N GLU A 19 23.95 11.84 -23.46
CA GLU A 19 24.58 12.84 -22.56
C GLU A 19 23.89 12.92 -21.20
N GLY A 20 22.57 12.76 -21.15
CA GLY A 20 21.82 12.75 -19.90
C GLY A 20 22.18 11.57 -19.00
N VAL A 21 22.41 10.38 -19.56
CA VAL A 21 22.86 9.20 -18.79
C VAL A 21 24.30 9.38 -18.33
N LEU A 22 25.19 9.85 -19.22
CA LEU A 22 26.59 10.08 -18.89
C LEU A 22 26.77 11.17 -17.81
N GLY A 23 26.04 12.28 -17.91
CA GLY A 23 26.10 13.36 -16.93
C GLY A 23 25.58 12.95 -15.55
N LEU A 24 24.54 12.12 -15.51
CA LEU A 24 24.05 11.56 -14.24
C LEU A 24 25.03 10.55 -13.64
N ASP A 25 25.69 9.73 -14.46
CA ASP A 25 26.75 8.84 -13.98
C ASP A 25 27.94 9.61 -13.40
N GLN A 26 28.33 10.72 -14.05
CA GLN A 26 29.37 11.60 -13.52
C GLN A 26 28.98 12.20 -12.16
N PHE A 27 27.72 12.58 -11.98
CA PHE A 27 27.20 13.04 -10.69
C PHE A 27 27.23 11.93 -9.63
N VAL A 28 26.86 10.70 -9.99
CA VAL A 28 26.97 9.53 -9.10
C VAL A 28 28.42 9.32 -8.68
N ALA A 29 29.38 9.41 -9.60
CA ALA A 29 30.80 9.27 -9.28
C ALA A 29 31.29 10.33 -8.30
N GLN A 30 30.86 11.57 -8.46
CA GLN A 30 31.22 12.68 -7.56
C GLN A 30 30.62 12.54 -6.16
N THR A 31 29.39 12.03 -6.05
CA THR A 31 28.66 11.99 -4.78
C THR A 31 28.83 10.67 -4.03
N ALA A 32 28.88 9.54 -4.75
CA ALA A 32 28.98 8.20 -4.19
C ALA A 32 30.38 7.59 -4.29
N GLY A 33 31.29 8.22 -5.05
CA GLY A 33 32.70 7.79 -5.18
C GLY A 33 32.94 6.65 -6.18
N TYR A 34 31.96 6.30 -7.02
CA TYR A 34 32.10 5.26 -8.04
C TYR A 34 31.19 5.49 -9.25
N HIS A 35 31.61 5.00 -10.41
CA HIS A 35 30.78 4.95 -11.63
C HIS A 35 29.87 3.73 -11.64
N LEU A 36 28.71 3.83 -12.29
CA LEU A 36 27.88 2.68 -12.58
C LEU A 36 28.57 1.78 -13.62
N TYR A 37 28.34 0.47 -13.51
CA TYR A 37 28.89 -0.48 -14.47
C TYR A 37 28.30 -0.24 -15.87
N GLY A 38 29.05 -0.54 -16.93
CA GLY A 38 28.58 -0.37 -18.32
C GLY A 38 27.23 -1.05 -18.59
N ALA A 39 26.98 -2.23 -18.01
CA ALA A 39 25.70 -2.92 -18.11
C ALA A 39 24.54 -2.16 -17.42
N GLN A 40 24.80 -1.47 -16.30
CA GLN A 40 23.82 -0.64 -15.60
C GLN A 40 23.48 0.61 -16.41
N LEU A 41 24.48 1.26 -17.00
CA LEU A 41 24.30 2.41 -17.88
C LEU A 41 23.52 2.01 -19.15
N ALA A 42 23.87 0.88 -19.75
CA ALA A 42 23.16 0.35 -20.91
C ALA A 42 21.68 0.05 -20.59
N ALA A 43 21.40 -0.54 -19.44
CA ALA A 43 20.03 -0.78 -18.99
C ALA A 43 19.26 0.53 -18.73
N ALA A 44 19.92 1.55 -18.17
CA ALA A 44 19.31 2.85 -17.95
C ALA A 44 18.97 3.54 -19.28
N GLU A 45 19.88 3.49 -20.26
CA GLU A 45 19.67 4.04 -21.60
C GLU A 45 18.55 3.32 -22.35
N ALA A 46 18.51 1.99 -22.31
CA ALA A 46 17.42 1.20 -22.89
C ALA A 46 16.07 1.58 -22.28
N LEU A 47 16.02 1.73 -20.95
CA LEU A 47 14.80 2.11 -20.24
C LEU A 47 14.38 3.56 -20.57
N ARG A 48 15.33 4.48 -20.66
CA ARG A 48 15.11 5.88 -21.10
C ARG A 48 14.48 5.92 -22.49
N ARG A 49 15.05 5.21 -23.46
CA ARG A 49 14.51 5.08 -24.83
C ARG A 49 13.12 4.45 -24.85
N ARG A 50 12.88 3.45 -24.00
CA ARG A 50 11.54 2.85 -23.86
C ARG A 50 10.51 3.85 -23.39
N LEU A 51 10.87 4.75 -22.47
CA LEU A 51 9.96 5.81 -21.97
C LEU A 51 9.71 6.93 -23.00
N GLN A 52 10.52 7.03 -24.06
CA GLN A 52 10.26 7.94 -25.18
C GLN A 52 9.16 7.40 -26.11
N THR A 53 9.07 6.07 -26.27
CA THR A 53 8.11 5.43 -27.20
C THR A 53 6.91 4.79 -26.49
N ALA A 54 6.97 4.60 -25.18
CA ALA A 54 5.92 3.95 -24.40
C ALA A 54 5.70 4.61 -23.04
N ARG A 55 4.50 4.38 -22.48
CA ARG A 55 4.09 4.90 -21.16
C ARG A 55 4.67 4.14 -19.98
N PHE A 56 5.26 2.96 -20.20
CA PHE A 56 5.85 2.14 -19.14
C PHE A 56 7.04 1.33 -19.68
N GLY A 57 7.95 0.98 -18.76
CA GLY A 57 9.07 0.08 -18.99
C GLY A 57 9.30 -0.82 -17.78
N LEU A 58 9.89 -1.99 -18.01
CA LEU A 58 10.20 -2.97 -16.97
C LEU A 58 11.71 -3.16 -16.91
N LEU A 59 12.28 -3.01 -15.72
CA LEU A 59 13.68 -3.33 -15.44
C LEU A 59 13.73 -4.64 -14.64
N ILE A 60 14.09 -5.73 -15.31
CA ILE A 60 14.20 -7.07 -14.72
C ILE A 60 15.68 -7.39 -14.54
N ALA A 61 16.10 -7.49 -13.28
CA ALA A 61 17.49 -7.80 -12.93
C ALA A 61 17.56 -8.47 -11.55
N GLU A 62 18.64 -9.20 -11.31
CA GLU A 62 18.91 -9.89 -10.05
C GLU A 62 19.00 -8.94 -8.86
N CYS A 63 18.85 -9.47 -7.64
CA CYS A 63 19.09 -8.70 -6.43
C CYS A 63 20.55 -8.24 -6.39
N GLY A 64 20.80 -7.00 -5.97
CA GLY A 64 22.16 -6.44 -5.94
C GLY A 64 22.62 -5.71 -7.21
N SER A 65 21.96 -5.90 -8.37
CA SER A 65 22.37 -5.27 -9.63
C SER A 65 22.15 -3.73 -9.71
N GLY A 66 21.83 -3.05 -8.62
CA GLY A 66 21.69 -1.58 -8.60
C GLY A 66 20.40 -1.02 -9.23
N LYS A 67 19.31 -1.80 -9.25
CA LYS A 67 18.03 -1.43 -9.91
C LYS A 67 17.51 -0.05 -9.55
N SER A 68 17.64 0.39 -8.31
CA SER A 68 17.16 1.71 -7.88
C SER A 68 17.94 2.85 -8.55
N LYS A 69 19.29 2.75 -8.63
CA LYS A 69 20.11 3.71 -9.38
C LYS A 69 19.81 3.66 -10.87
N VAL A 70 19.78 2.47 -11.49
CA VAL A 70 19.46 2.32 -12.93
C VAL A 70 18.10 2.94 -13.29
N GLY A 71 17.05 2.60 -12.52
CA GLY A 71 15.71 3.09 -12.77
C GLY A 71 15.56 4.60 -12.55
N SER A 72 16.20 5.15 -11.50
CA SER A 72 16.19 6.58 -11.23
C SER A 72 16.97 7.38 -12.27
N LEU A 73 18.13 6.87 -12.71
CA LEU A 73 18.93 7.46 -13.78
C LEU A 73 18.15 7.52 -15.10
N ALA A 74 17.50 6.42 -15.48
CA ALA A 74 16.69 6.34 -16.69
C ALA A 74 15.53 7.35 -16.68
N LEU A 75 14.80 7.43 -15.56
CA LEU A 75 13.71 8.38 -15.37
C LEU A 75 14.21 9.82 -15.44
N GLN A 76 15.27 10.14 -14.69
CA GLN A 76 15.81 11.48 -14.65
C GLN A 76 16.37 11.90 -16.01
N ALA A 77 17.12 11.03 -16.70
CA ALA A 77 17.63 11.31 -18.05
C ALA A 77 16.50 11.61 -19.05
N TYR A 78 15.37 10.91 -18.93
CA TYR A 78 14.19 11.18 -19.74
C TYR A 78 13.55 12.54 -19.44
N PHE A 79 13.47 12.95 -18.17
CA PHE A 79 12.85 14.23 -17.79
C PHE A 79 13.78 15.44 -17.93
N LEU A 80 15.10 15.26 -17.83
CA LEU A 80 16.10 16.31 -18.12
C LEU A 80 15.92 16.85 -19.55
N GLN A 81 15.68 15.96 -20.52
CA GLN A 81 15.41 16.34 -21.91
C GLN A 81 14.14 17.19 -22.07
N LYS A 82 13.25 17.17 -21.09
CA LYS A 82 11.98 17.91 -21.14
C LYS A 82 12.04 19.23 -20.38
N HIS A 83 13.17 19.58 -19.74
CA HIS A 83 13.33 20.78 -18.90
C HIS A 83 12.21 20.96 -17.86
N ARG A 84 11.71 19.86 -17.27
CA ARG A 84 10.59 19.88 -16.32
C ARG A 84 11.00 19.32 -14.96
N LYS A 85 10.76 20.09 -13.90
CA LYS A 85 10.73 19.55 -12.54
C LYS A 85 9.60 18.54 -12.43
N CYS A 86 9.86 17.41 -11.79
CA CYS A 86 8.87 16.34 -11.63
C CYS A 86 8.70 15.95 -10.16
N LEU A 87 7.51 15.45 -9.82
CA LEU A 87 7.27 14.77 -8.56
C LEU A 87 7.07 13.29 -8.86
N HIS A 88 8.01 12.46 -8.41
CA HIS A 88 7.97 11.01 -8.57
C HIS A 88 7.47 10.34 -7.30
N ILE A 89 6.69 9.27 -7.47
CA ILE A 89 6.24 8.43 -6.37
C ILE A 89 6.95 7.08 -6.47
N VAL A 90 7.66 6.70 -5.41
CA VAL A 90 8.41 5.45 -5.33
C VAL A 90 7.73 4.54 -4.31
N LEU A 91 7.36 3.33 -4.72
CA LEU A 91 6.80 2.31 -3.83
C LEU A 91 7.87 1.25 -3.56
N CYS A 92 8.19 1.02 -2.28
CA CYS A 92 9.20 0.04 -1.88
C CYS A 92 8.80 -0.72 -0.60
N PRO A 93 9.47 -1.84 -0.25
CA PRO A 93 9.30 -2.46 1.06
C PRO A 93 9.64 -1.49 2.20
N SER A 94 8.94 -1.57 3.34
CA SER A 94 9.11 -0.67 4.50
C SER A 94 10.57 -0.47 4.94
N HIS A 95 11.30 -1.56 5.08
CA HIS A 95 12.70 -1.59 5.52
C HIS A 95 13.69 -1.02 4.48
N MET A 96 13.25 -0.78 3.24
CA MET A 96 14.10 -0.24 2.15
C MET A 96 13.90 1.26 1.91
N THR A 97 12.93 1.90 2.56
CA THR A 97 12.59 3.32 2.35
C THR A 97 13.78 4.26 2.53
N GLY A 98 14.58 4.08 3.59
CA GLY A 98 15.79 4.87 3.82
C GLY A 98 16.86 4.68 2.74
N LYS A 99 17.06 3.43 2.28
CA LYS A 99 17.99 3.12 1.19
C LYS A 99 17.57 3.82 -0.11
N TRP A 100 16.28 3.83 -0.44
CA TRP A 100 15.77 4.53 -1.62
C TRP A 100 16.00 6.04 -1.56
N VAL A 101 15.75 6.69 -0.42
CA VAL A 101 16.02 8.13 -0.25
C VAL A 101 17.49 8.44 -0.51
N ARG A 102 18.39 7.68 0.13
CA ARG A 102 19.83 7.85 -0.06
C ARG A 102 20.25 7.67 -1.53
N GLU A 103 19.86 6.56 -2.15
CA GLU A 103 20.25 6.28 -3.54
C GLU A 103 19.69 7.29 -4.54
N LEU A 104 18.51 7.87 -4.29
CA LEU A 104 17.93 8.91 -5.14
C LEU A 104 18.68 10.24 -5.03
N GLU A 105 19.04 10.64 -3.80
CA GLU A 105 19.80 11.88 -3.57
C GLU A 105 21.26 11.76 -4.03
N GLU A 106 21.84 10.56 -4.01
CA GLU A 106 23.15 10.26 -4.62
C GLU A 106 23.09 10.21 -6.16
N ALA A 107 21.97 9.81 -6.75
CA ALA A 107 21.89 9.60 -8.20
C ALA A 107 21.39 10.81 -9.00
N ILE A 108 20.71 11.75 -8.35
CA ILE A 108 20.01 12.82 -9.06
C ILE A 108 20.43 14.20 -8.52
N PRO A 109 21.02 15.06 -9.38
CA PRO A 109 21.44 16.38 -8.97
C PRO A 109 20.25 17.25 -8.58
N ASN A 110 20.41 18.01 -7.48
CA ASN A 110 19.41 18.95 -6.97
C ASN A 110 18.02 18.30 -6.73
N ALA A 111 17.98 16.99 -6.47
CA ALA A 111 16.76 16.30 -6.07
C ALA A 111 16.50 16.42 -4.56
N ARG A 112 15.24 16.21 -4.18
CA ARG A 112 14.83 15.99 -2.80
C ARG A 112 14.05 14.69 -2.70
N ALA A 113 14.54 13.73 -1.92
CA ALA A 113 13.79 12.53 -1.60
C ALA A 113 13.31 12.56 -0.15
N ALA A 114 12.10 12.10 0.12
CA ALA A 114 11.57 12.04 1.47
C ALA A 114 10.67 10.81 1.66
N ILE A 115 10.78 10.20 2.84
CA ILE A 115 9.89 9.12 3.25
C ILE A 115 8.56 9.73 3.64
N VAL A 116 7.49 9.33 2.96
CA VAL A 116 6.12 9.78 3.23
C VAL A 116 5.40 8.69 4.02
N ARG A 117 5.00 8.99 5.25
CA ARG A 117 4.29 8.06 6.15
C ARG A 117 2.85 8.50 6.42
N THR A 118 2.58 9.79 6.28
CA THR A 118 1.28 10.39 6.55
C THR A 118 0.81 11.31 5.42
N PRO A 119 -0.50 11.60 5.34
CA PRO A 119 -1.03 12.64 4.45
C PRO A 119 -0.36 14.01 4.65
N ALA A 120 -0.02 14.37 5.88
CA ALA A 120 0.67 15.62 6.20
C ALA A 120 2.09 15.66 5.62
N ASP A 121 2.82 14.54 5.67
CA ASP A 121 4.14 14.42 5.04
C ASP A 121 4.04 14.67 3.52
N MET A 122 3.01 14.10 2.88
CA MET A 122 2.77 14.27 1.44
C MET A 122 2.43 15.72 1.10
N ASP A 123 1.58 16.36 1.90
CA ASP A 123 1.20 17.76 1.73
C ASP A 123 2.39 18.70 1.89
N ALA A 124 3.22 18.49 2.91
CA ALA A 124 4.44 19.27 3.12
C ALA A 124 5.43 19.08 1.95
N LEU A 125 5.61 17.83 1.49
CA LEU A 125 6.50 17.51 0.38
C LEU A 125 6.02 18.15 -0.94
N TYR A 126 4.72 18.06 -1.23
CA TYR A 126 4.13 18.68 -2.42
C TYR A 126 4.22 20.21 -2.35
N ALA A 127 3.96 20.83 -1.19
CA ALA A 127 4.09 22.28 -1.02
C ALA A 127 5.54 22.75 -1.26
N GLY A 128 6.53 21.94 -0.89
CA GLY A 128 7.94 22.16 -1.25
C GLY A 128 8.19 22.06 -2.75
N TYR A 129 7.67 21.01 -3.40
CA TYR A 129 7.77 20.83 -4.85
C TYR A 129 7.12 21.97 -5.63
N ALA A 130 5.92 22.41 -5.23
CA ALA A 130 5.17 23.45 -5.92
C ALA A 130 5.92 24.79 -5.92
N ARG A 131 6.49 25.18 -4.76
CA ARG A 131 7.27 26.42 -4.60
C ARG A 131 8.69 26.37 -5.16
N GLY A 132 9.33 25.19 -5.13
CA GLY A 132 10.73 25.04 -5.51
C GLY A 132 10.97 24.72 -6.99
N GLY A 133 12.24 24.73 -7.43
CA GLY A 133 12.66 24.28 -8.76
C GLY A 133 13.13 22.82 -8.83
N ARG A 134 13.13 22.10 -7.69
CA ARG A 134 13.74 20.78 -7.55
C ARG A 134 12.83 19.65 -8.04
N THR A 135 13.42 18.60 -8.59
CA THR A 135 12.74 17.30 -8.73
C THR A 135 12.58 16.67 -7.34
N VAL A 136 11.40 16.12 -7.08
CA VAL A 136 11.03 15.58 -5.76
C VAL A 136 10.63 14.12 -5.87
N PHE A 137 11.06 13.31 -4.91
CA PHE A 137 10.72 11.89 -4.79
C PHE A 137 9.97 11.63 -3.47
N ALA A 138 8.70 11.25 -3.59
CA ALA A 138 7.90 10.75 -2.50
C ALA A 138 8.13 9.23 -2.36
N VAL A 139 8.92 8.83 -1.37
CA VAL A 139 9.22 7.42 -1.09
C VAL A 139 8.20 6.88 -0.09
N LEU A 140 7.35 5.98 -0.58
CA LEU A 140 6.28 5.34 0.18
C LEU A 140 6.62 3.87 0.39
N SER A 141 6.31 3.35 1.58
CA SER A 141 6.29 1.90 1.74
C SER A 141 5.02 1.29 1.13
N ARG A 142 5.08 0.04 0.68
CA ARG A 142 3.88 -0.70 0.20
C ARG A 142 2.78 -0.73 1.25
N GLU A 143 3.18 -0.88 2.52
CA GLU A 143 2.30 -0.89 3.69
C GLU A 143 1.65 0.48 3.86
N SER A 144 2.41 1.58 3.87
CA SER A 144 1.85 2.93 4.03
C SER A 144 0.95 3.35 2.85
N ALA A 145 1.25 2.84 1.65
CA ALA A 145 0.42 3.08 0.47
C ALA A 145 -0.93 2.33 0.55
N ARG A 146 -0.94 1.10 1.07
CA ARG A 146 -2.11 0.20 1.07
C ARG A 146 -2.90 0.25 2.37
N ASP A 147 -2.21 0.16 3.49
CA ASP A 147 -2.78 -0.08 4.80
C ASP A 147 -3.41 1.22 5.32
N GLY A 148 -4.73 1.18 5.46
CA GLY A 148 -5.50 2.26 6.07
C GLY A 148 -5.67 2.05 7.56
N TYR A 149 -6.66 2.73 8.11
CA TYR A 149 -7.09 2.52 9.48
C TYR A 149 -7.65 1.10 9.61
N MET A 150 -7.45 0.51 10.79
CA MET A 150 -8.09 -0.76 11.12
C MET A 150 -9.60 -0.57 11.12
N ARG A 151 -10.33 -1.53 10.54
CA ARG A 151 -11.79 -1.46 10.44
C ARG A 151 -12.42 -2.57 11.23
N ARG A 152 -13.42 -2.21 12.03
CA ARG A 152 -14.25 -3.12 12.83
C ARG A 152 -15.63 -3.24 12.20
N PRO A 153 -16.35 -4.33 12.44
CA PRO A 153 -17.76 -4.41 12.06
C PRO A 153 -18.56 -3.28 12.72
N ALA A 154 -19.50 -2.72 11.96
CA ALA A 154 -20.44 -1.71 12.41
C ALA A 154 -21.84 -2.31 12.69
N ALA A 155 -22.05 -3.57 12.30
CA ALA A 155 -23.28 -4.31 12.57
C ALA A 155 -23.54 -4.41 14.07
N ARG A 156 -24.81 -4.28 14.47
CA ARG A 156 -25.25 -4.35 15.86
C ARG A 156 -26.18 -5.52 16.07
N TRP A 157 -26.09 -6.18 17.22
CA TRP A 157 -27.04 -7.24 17.55
C TRP A 157 -28.39 -6.65 18.01
N ASP A 158 -29.47 -7.01 17.33
CA ASP A 158 -30.83 -6.66 17.75
C ASP A 158 -31.50 -7.88 18.38
N ALA A 159 -31.77 -7.81 19.69
CA ALA A 159 -32.39 -8.89 20.44
C ALA A 159 -33.87 -9.13 20.09
N ARG A 160 -34.59 -8.14 19.56
CA ARG A 160 -35.99 -8.32 19.14
C ARG A 160 -36.06 -9.05 17.80
N ARG A 161 -35.13 -8.73 16.90
CA ARG A 161 -35.03 -9.37 15.58
C ARG A 161 -34.21 -10.66 15.59
N GLN A 162 -33.51 -10.95 16.68
CA GLN A 162 -32.60 -12.09 16.83
C GLN A 162 -31.53 -12.15 15.73
N GLY A 163 -31.02 -10.98 15.31
CA GLY A 163 -30.07 -10.90 14.20
C GLY A 163 -29.18 -9.65 14.23
N PHE A 164 -28.10 -9.69 13.44
CA PHE A 164 -27.25 -8.52 13.24
C PHE A 164 -27.90 -7.55 12.24
N THR A 165 -27.97 -6.28 12.61
CA THR A 165 -28.65 -5.25 11.82
C THR A 165 -27.67 -4.23 11.25
N CYS A 166 -28.03 -3.68 10.09
CA CYS A 166 -27.35 -2.54 9.50
C CYS A 166 -27.52 -1.32 10.42
N PRO A 167 -26.43 -0.60 10.76
CA PRO A 167 -26.53 0.59 11.61
C PRO A 167 -27.28 1.75 10.93
N ASP A 168 -27.40 1.76 9.60
CA ASP A 168 -27.95 2.88 8.84
C ASP A 168 -29.43 2.68 8.51
N CYS A 169 -29.84 1.49 8.04
CA CYS A 169 -31.25 1.21 7.67
C CYS A 169 -31.97 0.24 8.62
N GLY A 170 -31.27 -0.39 9.56
CA GLY A 170 -31.86 -1.35 10.51
C GLY A 170 -32.23 -2.73 9.92
N SER A 171 -32.05 -2.98 8.62
CA SER A 171 -32.31 -4.29 8.02
C SER A 171 -31.40 -5.36 8.63
N VAL A 172 -31.96 -6.57 8.83
CA VAL A 172 -31.17 -7.74 9.25
C VAL A 172 -30.21 -8.10 8.12
N ILE A 173 -28.94 -8.24 8.45
CA ILE A 173 -27.88 -8.58 7.51
C ILE A 173 -27.96 -10.08 7.25
N GLN A 174 -28.06 -10.45 5.98
CA GLN A 174 -28.06 -11.83 5.53
C GLN A 174 -26.67 -12.25 5.05
N MET A 175 -26.41 -13.55 5.02
CA MET A 175 -25.23 -14.16 4.42
C MET A 175 -25.65 -15.35 3.55
N GLU A 176 -24.86 -15.63 2.51
CA GLU A 176 -24.98 -16.87 1.77
C GLU A 176 -24.55 -18.05 2.65
N PHE A 177 -25.44 -19.01 2.81
CA PHE A 177 -25.17 -20.31 3.41
C PHE A 177 -25.24 -21.38 2.31
N MET A 178 -24.22 -22.21 2.25
CA MET A 178 -24.14 -23.31 1.29
C MET A 178 -24.43 -24.61 2.01
N ASP A 179 -25.49 -25.28 1.58
CA ASP A 179 -25.88 -26.60 2.08
C ASP A 179 -26.14 -27.55 0.91
N CYS A 180 -25.46 -28.69 0.90
CA CYS A 180 -25.52 -29.68 -0.18
C CYS A 180 -25.45 -29.08 -1.61
N GLY A 181 -24.64 -28.03 -1.81
CA GLY A 181 -24.47 -27.35 -3.11
C GLY A 181 -25.55 -26.32 -3.47
N LYS A 182 -26.60 -26.15 -2.65
CA LYS A 182 -27.60 -25.08 -2.79
C LYS A 182 -27.17 -23.85 -2.00
N ARG A 183 -27.31 -22.68 -2.62
CA ARG A 183 -27.07 -21.38 -1.97
C ARG A 183 -28.38 -20.83 -1.46
N THR A 184 -28.45 -20.57 -0.16
CA THR A 184 -29.61 -19.97 0.51
C THR A 184 -29.14 -18.77 1.30
N LEU A 185 -29.99 -17.74 1.43
CA LEU A 185 -29.72 -16.62 2.33
C LEU A 185 -30.20 -16.97 3.74
N THR A 186 -29.38 -16.68 4.74
CA THR A 186 -29.70 -16.84 6.16
C THR A 186 -29.18 -15.64 6.95
N ASP A 187 -29.69 -15.41 8.15
CA ASP A 187 -29.22 -14.35 9.03
C ASP A 187 -27.72 -14.48 9.29
N ALA A 188 -26.99 -13.38 9.16
CA ALA A 188 -25.56 -13.36 9.35
C ALA A 188 -25.19 -13.77 10.78
N THR A 189 -24.25 -14.70 10.93
CA THR A 189 -23.75 -15.12 12.24
C THR A 189 -22.59 -14.22 12.71
N PRO A 190 -22.20 -14.26 14.00
CA PRO A 190 -21.04 -13.50 14.48
C PRO A 190 -19.74 -13.82 13.72
N GLU A 191 -19.59 -15.05 13.23
CA GLU A 191 -18.44 -15.50 12.44
C GLU A 191 -18.32 -14.77 11.10
N TYR A 192 -19.46 -14.41 10.51
CA TYR A 192 -19.52 -13.67 9.24
C TYR A 192 -18.75 -12.35 9.32
N PHE A 193 -18.63 -11.76 10.51
CA PHE A 193 -17.96 -10.48 10.76
C PHE A 193 -16.53 -10.63 11.32
N ARG A 194 -15.92 -11.83 11.30
CA ARG A 194 -14.54 -12.05 11.78
C ARG A 194 -13.50 -11.25 10.99
N THR A 195 -13.68 -11.14 9.68
CA THR A 195 -12.80 -10.43 8.75
C THR A 195 -13.61 -9.71 7.68
N GLU A 196 -13.13 -8.55 7.23
CA GLU A 196 -13.78 -7.83 6.14
C GLU A 196 -13.59 -8.60 4.83
N THR A 197 -14.69 -8.93 4.17
CA THR A 197 -14.77 -9.64 2.89
C THR A 197 -15.63 -8.84 1.92
N ARG A 198 -15.64 -9.21 0.64
CA ARG A 198 -16.53 -8.55 -0.33
C ARG A 198 -18.01 -8.74 0.00
N ALA A 199 -18.37 -9.91 0.54
CA ALA A 199 -19.74 -10.26 0.88
C ALA A 199 -20.25 -9.41 2.06
N ASN A 200 -19.44 -9.22 3.10
CA ASN A 200 -19.89 -8.55 4.34
C ASN A 200 -19.54 -7.04 4.39
N ARG A 201 -19.05 -6.45 3.29
CA ARG A 201 -18.56 -5.06 3.29
C ARG A 201 -19.67 -4.03 3.25
N LYS A 202 -20.78 -4.35 2.61
CA LYS A 202 -21.91 -3.43 2.38
C LYS A 202 -23.23 -4.09 2.75
N CYS A 203 -24.17 -3.28 3.20
CA CYS A 203 -25.56 -3.70 3.38
C CYS A 203 -26.21 -3.92 2.01
N GLU A 204 -26.89 -5.06 1.82
CA GLU A 204 -27.63 -5.32 0.59
C GLU A 204 -28.89 -4.44 0.46
N GLY A 205 -29.49 -4.02 1.57
CA GLY A 205 -30.69 -3.19 1.56
C GLY A 205 -30.45 -1.72 1.18
N CYS A 206 -29.42 -1.08 1.75
CA CYS A 206 -29.18 0.35 1.55
C CYS A 206 -27.79 0.70 0.98
N GLY A 207 -26.90 -0.28 0.78
CA GLY A 207 -25.53 -0.05 0.28
C GLY A 207 -24.55 0.55 1.29
N ALA A 208 -25.00 0.84 2.52
CA ALA A 208 -24.17 1.35 3.61
C ALA A 208 -22.97 0.44 3.90
N VAL A 209 -21.87 1.02 4.34
CA VAL A 209 -20.65 0.29 4.63
C VAL A 209 -20.71 -0.31 6.03
N LEU A 210 -20.68 -1.64 6.13
CA LEU A 210 -20.84 -2.38 7.40
C LEU A 210 -19.57 -2.46 8.25
N TRP A 211 -18.56 -1.67 7.91
CA TRP A 211 -17.24 -1.68 8.55
C TRP A 211 -16.76 -0.25 8.79
N THR A 212 -16.57 0.10 10.05
CA THR A 212 -16.20 1.46 10.48
C THR A 212 -14.78 1.51 11.04
N ALA A 213 -14.23 2.71 11.21
CA ALA A 213 -12.90 2.88 11.77
C ALA A 213 -12.82 2.35 13.21
N THR A 214 -11.71 1.71 13.54
CA THR A 214 -11.37 1.29 14.90
C THR A 214 -10.40 2.30 15.47
N THR A 215 -10.77 2.94 16.58
CA THR A 215 -9.84 3.70 17.41
C THR A 215 -9.35 2.78 18.53
N ALA A 216 -8.11 2.96 19.00
CA ALA A 216 -7.54 2.09 20.02
C ALA A 216 -8.19 2.31 21.41
N GLU A 217 -8.82 3.46 21.60
CA GLU A 217 -9.37 3.98 22.85
C GLU A 217 -10.88 3.72 23.00
N GLU A 218 -11.60 3.43 21.92
CA GLU A 218 -13.04 3.15 22.01
C GLU A 218 -13.32 1.69 22.33
N GLN A 219 -14.21 1.48 23.31
CA GLN A 219 -14.79 0.19 23.56
C GLN A 219 -15.88 -0.11 22.54
N SER A 220 -15.74 -1.23 21.85
CA SER A 220 -16.67 -1.72 20.82
C SER A 220 -17.25 -3.06 21.24
N GLU A 221 -18.49 -3.36 20.82
CA GLU A 221 -19.11 -4.70 20.93
C GLU A 221 -18.29 -5.77 20.20
N TRP A 222 -17.55 -5.36 19.17
CA TRP A 222 -16.59 -6.18 18.44
C TRP A 222 -15.18 -6.00 18.98
N VAL A 223 -14.59 -7.09 19.46
CA VAL A 223 -13.23 -7.16 20.01
C VAL A 223 -12.31 -7.88 19.04
N ARG A 224 -11.12 -7.32 18.78
CA ARG A 224 -10.12 -7.97 17.93
C ARG A 224 -9.31 -8.99 18.73
N ILE A 225 -9.35 -10.26 18.33
CA ILE A 225 -8.55 -11.35 18.87
C ILE A 225 -7.44 -11.71 17.88
N SER A 226 -6.19 -11.74 18.35
CA SER A 226 -5.01 -12.00 17.53
C SER A 226 -5.12 -13.34 16.81
N HIS A 227 -4.75 -13.38 15.52
CA HIS A 227 -4.82 -14.57 14.66
C HIS A 227 -6.20 -15.20 14.45
N LEU A 228 -7.27 -14.62 15.02
CA LEU A 228 -8.64 -15.10 14.83
C LEU A 228 -9.45 -14.14 13.97
N GLY A 229 -9.60 -12.88 14.39
CA GLY A 229 -10.68 -12.07 13.84
C GLY A 229 -11.25 -11.06 14.82
N TYR A 230 -12.32 -10.40 14.41
CA TYR A 230 -13.26 -9.78 15.34
C TYR A 230 -14.19 -10.83 15.95
N VAL A 231 -14.49 -10.65 17.24
CA VAL A 231 -15.42 -11.47 18.01
C VAL A 231 -16.40 -10.53 18.69
N HIS A 232 -17.69 -10.83 18.58
CA HIS A 232 -18.72 -10.08 19.29
C HIS A 232 -18.73 -10.46 20.77
N ARG A 233 -18.75 -9.49 21.69
CA ARG A 233 -18.72 -9.71 23.16
C ARG A 233 -19.77 -10.72 23.62
N ARG A 234 -21.03 -10.52 23.21
CA ARG A 234 -22.17 -11.40 23.55
C ARG A 234 -22.00 -12.85 23.08
N PHE A 235 -21.28 -13.06 21.98
CA PHE A 235 -21.17 -14.36 21.30
C PHE A 235 -19.75 -14.92 21.35
N ALA A 236 -18.92 -14.44 22.27
CA ALA A 236 -17.53 -14.85 22.37
C ALA A 236 -17.37 -16.37 22.60
N TYR A 237 -18.35 -17.03 23.20
CA TYR A 237 -18.32 -18.47 23.45
C TYR A 237 -18.27 -19.30 22.16
N LEU A 238 -18.85 -18.81 21.07
CA LEU A 238 -18.82 -19.47 19.74
C LEU A 238 -17.41 -19.46 19.11
N ALA A 239 -16.51 -18.61 19.59
CA ALA A 239 -15.15 -18.49 19.05
C ALA A 239 -14.14 -19.49 19.63
N ARG A 240 -14.54 -20.32 20.61
CA ARG A 240 -13.61 -21.22 21.35
C ARG A 240 -12.85 -22.16 20.43
N ASP A 241 -13.56 -22.86 19.55
CA ASP A 241 -12.96 -23.89 18.68
C ASP A 241 -12.12 -23.29 17.55
N ALA A 242 -12.37 -22.02 17.21
CA ALA A 242 -11.63 -21.30 16.19
C ALA A 242 -10.30 -20.72 16.71
N CYS A 243 -10.12 -20.58 18.03
CA CYS A 243 -8.90 -20.08 18.65
C CYS A 243 -7.80 -21.15 18.65
N LYS A 244 -6.91 -21.11 17.65
CA LYS A 244 -5.81 -22.10 17.54
C LYS A 244 -4.58 -21.75 18.39
N THR A 245 -4.24 -20.47 18.53
CA THR A 245 -2.99 -20.06 19.19
C THR A 245 -3.18 -19.83 20.69
N ALA A 246 -2.13 -20.07 21.49
CA ALA A 246 -2.17 -19.82 22.94
C ALA A 246 -2.50 -18.35 23.27
N ALA A 247 -1.97 -17.40 22.49
CA ALA A 247 -2.26 -15.97 22.63
C ALA A 247 -3.75 -15.66 22.39
N ALA A 248 -4.35 -16.23 21.33
CA ALA A 248 -5.77 -16.06 21.03
C ALA A 248 -6.66 -16.68 22.13
N LYS A 249 -6.33 -17.89 22.58
CA LYS A 249 -7.04 -18.58 23.66
C LYS A 249 -7.02 -17.76 24.95
N LYS A 250 -5.87 -17.19 25.32
CA LYS A 250 -5.73 -16.31 26.50
C LYS A 250 -6.59 -15.05 26.39
N GLN A 251 -6.57 -14.38 25.23
CA GLN A 251 -7.41 -13.20 24.99
C GLN A 251 -8.90 -13.52 25.06
N LEU A 252 -9.31 -14.63 24.43
CA LEU A 252 -10.71 -15.07 24.43
C LEU A 252 -11.18 -15.47 25.83
N ALA A 253 -10.36 -16.19 26.60
CA ALA A 253 -10.68 -16.57 27.97
C ALA A 253 -10.86 -15.34 28.89
N ALA A 254 -10.03 -14.30 28.69
CA ALA A 254 -10.20 -13.04 29.41
C ALA A 254 -11.52 -12.35 29.05
N LEU A 255 -11.88 -12.32 27.75
CA LEU A 255 -13.13 -11.77 27.27
C LEU A 255 -14.36 -12.52 27.80
N LEU A 256 -14.28 -13.86 27.89
CA LEU A 256 -15.37 -14.70 28.42
C LEU A 256 -15.58 -14.51 29.92
N ARG A 257 -14.50 -14.28 30.67
CA ARG A 257 -14.56 -14.03 32.12
C ARG A 257 -15.15 -12.67 32.45
N GLU A 258 -14.82 -11.66 31.64
CA GLU A 258 -15.21 -10.28 31.85
C GLU A 258 -15.63 -9.65 30.51
N PRO A 259 -16.89 -9.86 30.07
CA PRO A 259 -17.36 -9.41 28.77
C PRO A 259 -17.28 -7.91 28.56
N ASP A 260 -17.33 -7.11 29.62
CA ASP A 260 -17.25 -5.64 29.59
C ASP A 260 -15.83 -5.12 29.78
N ARG A 261 -14.83 -6.01 29.84
CA ARG A 261 -13.43 -5.58 29.97
C ARG A 261 -13.00 -4.73 28.79
N PHE A 262 -12.30 -3.64 29.08
CA PHE A 262 -11.63 -2.86 28.05
C PHE A 262 -10.51 -3.69 27.39
N MET A 263 -10.53 -3.77 26.06
CA MET A 263 -9.55 -4.49 25.27
C MET A 263 -9.09 -3.61 24.12
N ALA A 264 -7.90 -3.02 24.24
CA ALA A 264 -7.33 -2.17 23.22
C ALA A 264 -7.16 -2.94 21.91
N ALA A 265 -7.63 -2.36 20.81
CA ALA A 265 -7.41 -2.89 19.46
C ALA A 265 -5.94 -2.66 19.05
N ARG A 266 -5.05 -3.59 19.46
CA ARG A 266 -3.62 -3.49 19.14
C ARG A 266 -3.41 -3.39 17.63
N GLY A 267 -2.70 -2.34 17.21
CA GLY A 267 -2.46 -2.03 15.79
C GLY A 267 -3.53 -1.14 15.15
N ALA A 268 -4.65 -0.85 15.84
CA ALA A 268 -5.53 0.24 15.44
C ALA A 268 -4.76 1.55 15.55
N CYS A 269 -4.60 2.20 14.41
CA CYS A 269 -3.92 3.47 14.29
C CYS A 269 -4.73 4.37 13.38
N ARG A 270 -4.74 5.67 13.67
CA ARG A 270 -5.30 6.68 12.76
C ARG A 270 -4.36 6.78 11.56
N ARG A 271 -4.58 5.93 10.57
CA ARG A 271 -3.86 5.93 9.29
C ARG A 271 -4.86 5.99 8.16
N PHE A 272 -4.50 6.67 7.09
CA PHE A 272 -5.29 6.71 5.87
C PHE A 272 -4.42 6.15 4.74
N PRO A 273 -4.93 5.26 3.87
CA PRO A 273 -4.12 4.70 2.79
C PRO A 273 -3.56 5.83 1.92
N LEU A 274 -2.23 5.97 1.88
CA LEU A 274 -1.62 7.09 1.15
C LEU A 274 -1.91 7.03 -0.34
N SER A 275 -2.06 5.83 -0.92
CA SER A 275 -2.49 5.69 -2.31
C SER A 275 -3.85 6.32 -2.58
N THR A 276 -4.81 6.14 -1.66
CA THR A 276 -6.16 6.72 -1.78
C THR A 276 -6.11 8.22 -1.59
N TYR A 277 -5.32 8.69 -0.62
CA TYR A 277 -5.15 10.12 -0.36
C TYR A 277 -4.55 10.83 -1.57
N ILE A 278 -3.46 10.28 -2.09
CA ILE A 278 -2.74 10.82 -3.24
C ILE A 278 -3.66 10.83 -4.47
N LYS A 279 -4.31 9.71 -4.77
CA LYS A 279 -5.25 9.60 -5.89
C LYS A 279 -6.37 10.63 -5.82
N ASN A 280 -6.93 10.89 -4.64
CA ASN A 280 -8.07 11.79 -4.52
C ASN A 280 -7.65 13.27 -4.50
N ARG A 281 -6.60 13.64 -3.76
CA ARG A 281 -6.19 15.04 -3.56
C ARG A 281 -5.29 15.59 -4.67
N TYR A 282 -4.49 14.72 -5.29
CA TYR A 282 -3.48 15.11 -6.27
C TYR A 282 -3.78 14.66 -7.69
N ARG A 283 -5.01 14.20 -7.95
CA ARG A 283 -5.47 13.89 -9.32
C ARG A 283 -5.27 15.09 -10.23
N GLY A 284 -4.53 14.91 -11.32
CA GLY A 284 -4.25 15.97 -12.30
C GLY A 284 -3.22 17.00 -11.85
N LYS A 285 -2.66 16.89 -10.63
CA LYS A 285 -1.61 17.76 -10.10
C LYS A 285 -0.21 17.11 -10.13
N ILE A 286 -0.17 15.78 -10.19
CA ILE A 286 1.01 14.92 -10.29
C ILE A 286 0.83 14.03 -11.51
#